data_AF-A0AA95H4A6-F1
#
_entry.id   AF-A0AA95H4A6-F1
#
_cell.length_a   1.000
_cell.length_b   1.000
_cell.length_c   1.000
_cell.angle_alpha   90.00
_cell.angle_beta   90.00
_cell.angle_gamma   90.00
#
_symmetry.space_group_name_H-M   'P 1'
#
loop_
_entity.id
_entity.type
_entity.pdbx_description
1 polymer ?
#
loop_
_entity_poly.entity_id
_entity_poly.type
_entity_poly.pdbx_seq_one_letter_code
_entity_poly.pdbx_strand_id
1 'polypeptide(L)' 'MRVRSRFRKEIRGRRCILVDDVLTTGATLAEAMRAVETAGGVVCGAVVLAATRPPAYAFNSARRDPC' A
#
# COMPACT_ATOMS: atom_id res chain seq x y z
N MET A 1 9.22 6.25 -4.00
CA MET A 1 8.64 7.09 -2.92
C MET A 1 9.39 7.00 -1.58
N ARG A 2 9.18 7.95 -0.65
CA ARG A 2 9.66 7.94 0.75
C ARG A 2 8.65 8.62 1.67
N VAL A 3 8.41 8.06 2.86
CA VAL A 3 7.67 8.73 3.95
C VAL A 3 8.46 9.94 4.46
N ARG A 4 7.82 11.11 4.51
CA ARG A 4 8.40 12.35 5.06
C ARG A 4 8.75 12.14 6.53
N SER A 5 9.91 12.66 6.97
CA SER A 5 10.46 12.47 8.33
C SER A 5 9.45 12.75 9.43
N ARG A 6 8.66 13.82 9.29
CA ARG A 6 7.62 14.23 10.25
C ARG A 6 6.58 13.16 10.54
N PHE A 7 6.26 12.28 9.57
CA PHE A 7 5.24 11.25 9.71
C PHE A 7 5.79 9.88 10.11
N ARG A 8 7.12 9.70 10.17
CA ARG A 8 7.70 8.37 10.45
C ARG A 8 7.35 7.85 11.85
N LYS A 9 7.20 8.73 12.84
CA LYS A 9 6.78 8.32 14.19
C LYS A 9 5.32 7.89 14.23
N GLU A 10 4.46 8.59 13.49
CA GLU A 10 3.03 8.31 13.42
C GLU A 10 2.73 7.00 12.69
N ILE A 11 3.50 6.67 11.65
CA ILE A 11 3.28 5.46 10.84
C ILE A 11 3.88 4.20 11.48
N ARG A 12 4.95 4.31 12.28
CA ARG A 12 5.65 3.15 12.84
C ARG A 12 4.72 2.31 13.73
N GLY A 13 4.64 1.02 13.44
CA GLY A 13 3.79 0.06 14.14
C GLY A 13 2.29 0.21 13.86
N ARG A 14 1.88 1.12 12.96
CA ARG A 14 0.48 1.34 12.63
C ARG A 14 0.05 0.53 11.41
N ARG A 15 -1.23 0.17 11.42
CA ARG A 15 -1.94 -0.39 10.27
C ARG A 15 -2.38 0.76 9.36
N CYS A 16 -2.01 0.69 8.10
CA CYS A 16 -2.25 1.74 7.11
C CYS A 16 -3.07 1.20 5.94
N ILE A 17 -4.00 2.01 5.46
CA ILE A 17 -4.64 1.82 4.15
C ILE A 17 -4.06 2.88 3.21
N LEU A 18 -3.60 2.44 2.04
CA LEU A 18 -3.15 3.36 1.00
C LEU A 18 -4.36 3.88 0.23
N VAL A 19 -4.36 5.17 -0.09
CA VAL A 19 -5.41 5.80 -0.89
C VAL A 19 -4.75 6.48 -2.07
N ASP A 20 -5.24 6.16 -3.26
CA ASP A 20 -4.82 6.77 -4.53
C ASP A 20 -6.07 7.13 -5.34
N ASP A 21 -5.96 8.01 -6.32
CA ASP A 21 -7.11 8.41 -7.13
C ASP A 21 -7.41 7.38 -8.23
N VAL A 22 -6.39 7.05 -9.03
CA VAL A 22 -6.50 6.22 -10.22
C VAL A 22 -5.47 5.09 -10.21
N LEU A 23 -5.95 3.86 -10.18
CA LEU A 23 -5.13 2.68 -10.43
C LEU A 23 -4.98 2.44 -11.93
N THR A 24 -3.74 2.42 -12.39
CA THR A 24 -3.34 1.89 -13.70
C THR A 24 -2.53 0.60 -13.52
N THR A 25 -1.20 0.63 -13.64
CA THR A 25 -0.33 -0.54 -13.46
C THR A 25 -0.10 -0.93 -11.99
N GLY A 26 -0.48 -0.07 -11.05
CA GLY A 26 -0.23 -0.26 -9.62
C GLY A 26 1.18 0.12 -9.16
N ALA A 27 2.05 0.65 -10.04
CA ALA A 27 3.41 1.04 -9.68
C ALA A 27 3.45 2.06 -8.52
N THR A 28 2.55 3.05 -8.54
CA THR A 28 2.44 4.07 -7.47
C THR A 28 2.13 3.43 -6.12
N LEU A 29 1.10 2.58 -6.05
CA LEU A 29 0.73 1.87 -4.81
C LEU A 29 1.83 0.92 -4.34
N ALA A 30 2.53 0.23 -5.26
CA ALA A 30 3.65 -0.64 -4.91
C ALA A 30 4.82 0.14 -4.30
N GLU A 31 5.16 1.32 -4.85
CA GLU A 31 6.16 2.18 -4.25
C GLU A 31 5.74 2.77 -2.92
N ALA A 32 4.48 3.17 -2.78
CA ALA A 32 3.92 3.69 -1.54
C ALA A 32 3.95 2.62 -0.44
N MET A 33 3.58 1.38 -0.77
CA MET A 33 3.66 0.23 0.12
C MET A 33 5.07 0.02 0.64
N ARG A 34 6.06 -0.07 -0.26
CA ARG A 34 7.48 -0.19 0.14
C ARG A 34 7.92 0.95 1.05
N ALA A 35 7.49 2.19 0.75
CA ALA A 35 7.87 3.36 1.54
C ALA A 35 7.28 3.31 2.96
N VAL A 36 6.03 2.88 3.11
CA VAL A 36 5.34 2.72 4.41
C VAL A 36 5.96 1.58 5.21
N GLU A 37 6.18 0.43 4.59
CA GLU A 37 6.83 -0.73 5.24
C GLU A 37 8.25 -0.40 5.70
N THR A 38 9.04 0.31 4.87
CA THR A 38 10.38 0.80 5.23
C THR A 38 10.33 1.84 6.38
N ALA A 39 9.22 2.55 6.52
CA ALA A 39 9.00 3.44 7.66
C ALA A 39 8.57 2.68 8.94
N GLY A 40 8.30 1.38 8.83
CA GLY A 40 7.85 0.51 9.92
C GLY A 40 6.33 0.44 10.08
N GLY A 41 5.55 0.90 9.09
CA GLY A 41 4.11 0.71 9.04
C GLY A 41 3.72 -0.62 8.41
N VAL A 42 2.45 -1.01 8.59
CA VAL A 42 1.89 -2.25 8.04
C VAL A 42 0.77 -1.91 7.06
N VAL A 43 0.98 -2.15 5.77
CA VAL A 43 -0.06 -1.91 4.75
C VAL A 43 -1.07 -3.04 4.78
N CYS A 44 -2.32 -2.71 5.09
CA CYS A 44 -3.42 -3.67 5.19
C CYS A 44 -4.24 -3.80 3.89
N GLY A 45 -4.05 -2.87 2.96
CA GLY A 45 -4.78 -2.81 1.69
C GLY A 45 -4.65 -1.43 1.05
N ALA A 46 -5.31 -1.26 -0.10
CA ALA A 46 -5.39 -0.01 -0.82
C ALA A 46 -6.82 0.25 -1.33
N VAL A 47 -7.19 1.52 -1.42
CA VAL A 47 -8.47 1.99 -1.96
C VAL A 47 -8.19 3.01 -3.06
N VAL A 48 -8.91 2.87 -4.18
CA VAL A 48 -8.82 3.80 -5.32
C VAL A 48 -10.20 4.22 -5.79
N LEU A 49 -10.30 5.45 -6.31
CA LEU A 49 -11.57 5.98 -6.83
C LEU A 49 -11.89 5.42 -8.22
N ALA A 50 -10.87 5.22 -9.06
CA ALA A 50 -10.99 4.62 -10.38
C ALA A 50 -9.91 3.57 -10.61
N ALA A 51 -10.25 2.52 -11.35
CA ALA A 51 -9.28 1.57 -11.87
C ALA A 51 -9.47 1.48 -13.39
N THR A 52 -8.43 1.83 -14.14
CA THR A 52 -8.37 1.44 -15.55
C THR A 52 -8.12 -0.06 -15.58
N ARG A 53 -8.77 -0.83 -16.46
CA ARG A 53 -8.53 -2.29 -16.53
C ARG A 53 -7.10 -2.56 -17.02
N PRO A 54 -6.25 -3.26 -16.25
CA PRO A 54 -5.04 -3.91 -16.75
C PRO A 54 -5.21 -5.45 -16.57
N PRO A 55 -4.41 -6.33 -17.23
CA PRO A 55 -4.66 -7.78 -17.23
C PRO A 55 -4.73 -8.36 -15.81
N ALA A 56 -5.58 -9.37 -15.62
CA ALA A 56 -6.13 -9.90 -14.37
C ALA A 56 -5.15 -10.50 -13.33
N TYR A 57 -4.01 -9.88 -13.07
CA TYR A 57 -3.01 -10.39 -12.14
C TYR A 57 -2.97 -9.58 -10.82
N ALA A 58 -3.41 -10.28 -9.77
CA ALA A 58 -2.89 -10.30 -8.41
C ALA A 58 -2.75 -8.99 -7.60
N PHE A 59 -3.76 -8.76 -6.75
CA PHE A 59 -3.46 -8.58 -5.33
C PHE A 59 -4.48 -9.34 -4.49
N ASN A 60 -4.36 -10.68 -4.46
CA ASN A 60 -5.03 -11.47 -3.42
C ASN A 60 -4.04 -11.68 -2.27
N SER A 61 -4.10 -10.82 -1.26
CA SER A 61 -3.41 -11.01 0.02
C SER A 61 -4.21 -11.89 0.99
N ALA A 62 -5.30 -12.53 0.56
CA ALA A 62 -5.96 -13.57 1.35
C ALA A 62 -5.17 -14.89 1.28
N ARG A 63 -4.03 -14.93 1.98
CA ARG A 63 -3.40 -16.13 2.58
C ARG A 63 -2.18 -15.70 3.37
N ARG A 64 -2.43 -15.18 4.56
CA ARG A 64 -1.54 -15.36 5.71
C ARG A 64 -2.42 -15.68 6.91
N ASP A 65 -2.90 -16.92 6.91
CA ASP A 65 -3.24 -17.61 8.15
C ASP A 65 -1.91 -18.13 8.70
N PRO A 66 -1.42 -17.64 9.85
CA PRO A 66 -0.34 -18.31 10.57
C PRO A 66 -0.94 -19.47 11.37
N CYS A 67 -0.52 -20.70 11.05
CA CYS A 67 -0.45 -21.77 12.05
C CYS A 67 0.73 -21.50 12.98
#